data_AF-A0A7X5UW71-F1
#
_entry.id   AF-A0A7X5UW71-F1
#
_cell.length_a   1.000
_cell.length_b   1.000
_cell.length_c   1.000
_cell.angle_alpha   90.00
_cell.angle_beta   90.00
_cell.angle_gamma   90.00
#
_symmetry.space_group_name_H-M   'P 1'
#
loop_
_entity.id
_entity.type
_entity.pdbx_description
1 polymer ?
#
loop_
_entity_poly.entity_id
_entity_poly.type
_entity_poly.pdbx_seq_one_letter_code
_entity_poly.pdbx_strand_id
1 'polypeptide(L)'
;MKRFWKEVTVEDGQVALDGKPVRTPDRAPLALPTPALAAAVADEWRAVGETIDPRAMKLTGLANAAIDKISPDSAPFARGLAAYGESDLLYYRADGPEPLVVRQAEAWDPLLDWARNRYDVHFETATGVMHRAQPEATVARLAEAVYALDAFHLAGLSPVVTVSGTLVGALALLEGAAGAETLWQAAHVDELWQAEQWGEDPLAVQARDARRADFDAGVRFLGLL
;
A
#
# COMPACT_ATOMS: atom_id res chain seq x y z
N MET A 1 -0.89 23.99 11.35
CA MET A 1 -2.02 24.94 11.57
C MET A 1 -2.65 24.63 12.92
N LYS A 2 -3.09 25.63 13.70
CA LYS A 2 -3.81 25.36 14.97
C LYS A 2 -5.24 24.87 14.69
N ARG A 3 -5.76 23.98 15.52
CA ARG A 3 -7.17 23.56 15.47
C ARG A 3 -8.06 24.77 15.73
N PHE A 4 -9.03 24.98 14.86
CA PHE A 4 -9.96 26.12 14.92
C PHE A 4 -11.43 25.70 14.90
N TRP A 5 -11.72 24.40 14.97
CA TRP A 5 -13.06 23.84 14.95
C TRP A 5 -13.39 23.05 16.22
N LYS A 6 -14.68 22.92 16.51
CA LYS A 6 -15.20 22.10 17.63
C LYS A 6 -15.82 20.81 17.13
N GLU A 7 -16.69 20.89 16.14
CA GLU A 7 -17.46 19.77 15.62
C GLU A 7 -16.91 19.31 14.26
N VAL A 8 -17.00 18.00 14.04
CA VAL A 8 -16.67 17.35 12.76
C VAL A 8 -17.83 16.47 12.35
N THR A 9 -18.44 16.77 11.20
CA THR A 9 -19.56 16.04 10.63
C THR A 9 -19.19 15.44 9.28
N VAL A 10 -20.00 14.49 8.82
CA VAL A 10 -19.95 13.94 7.46
C VAL A 10 -21.30 14.20 6.81
N GLU A 11 -21.29 14.90 5.68
CA GLU A 11 -22.49 15.26 4.91
C GLU A 11 -22.21 14.92 3.43
N ASP A 12 -23.06 14.09 2.82
CA ASP A 12 -22.92 13.64 1.42
C ASP A 12 -21.51 13.14 1.05
N GLY A 13 -20.88 12.40 1.96
CA GLY A 13 -19.51 11.87 1.78
C GLY A 13 -18.41 12.91 1.93
N GLN A 14 -18.70 14.15 2.35
CA GLN A 14 -17.72 15.20 2.61
C GLN A 14 -17.56 15.41 4.11
N VAL A 15 -16.31 15.60 4.54
CA VAL A 15 -16.01 16.00 5.93
C VAL A 15 -16.24 17.50 6.08
N ALA A 16 -16.94 17.92 7.12
CA ALA A 16 -17.16 19.33 7.46
C ALA A 16 -16.69 19.66 8.88
N LEU A 17 -16.12 20.85 9.06
CA LEU A 17 -15.63 21.39 10.33
C LEU A 17 -16.50 22.58 10.72
N ASP A 18 -17.23 22.48 11.83
CA ASP A 18 -18.25 23.48 12.23
C ASP A 18 -19.17 23.87 11.06
N GLY A 19 -19.64 22.87 10.29
CA GLY A 19 -20.52 23.03 9.12
C GLY A 19 -19.83 23.53 7.84
N LYS A 20 -18.51 23.71 7.82
CA LYS A 20 -17.75 24.11 6.63
C LYS A 20 -17.05 22.91 6.00
N PRO A 21 -17.32 22.58 4.72
CA PRO A 21 -16.65 21.46 4.04
C PRO A 21 -15.12 21.63 4.01
N VAL A 22 -14.41 20.55 4.34
CA VAL A 22 -12.97 20.44 4.20
C VAL A 22 -12.62 20.41 2.71
N ARG A 23 -11.51 21.08 2.38
CA ARG A 23 -10.96 21.11 1.03
C ARG A 23 -9.60 20.43 1.01
N THR A 24 -9.29 19.83 -0.13
CA THR A 24 -7.95 19.32 -0.42
C THR A 24 -6.96 20.49 -0.56
N PRO A 25 -5.64 20.23 -0.52
CA PRO A 25 -4.62 21.26 -0.77
C PRO A 25 -4.84 22.05 -2.08
N ASP A 26 -5.27 21.39 -3.16
CA ASP A 26 -5.57 22.05 -4.44
C ASP A 26 -7.01 22.62 -4.50
N ARG A 27 -7.67 22.72 -3.34
CA ARG A 27 -8.99 23.36 -3.10
C ARG A 27 -10.19 22.61 -3.68
N ALA A 28 -10.03 21.35 -4.07
CA ALA A 28 -11.15 20.48 -4.41
C ALA A 28 -11.97 20.12 -3.15
N PRO A 29 -13.26 19.78 -3.27
CA PRO A 29 -14.00 19.17 -2.17
C PRO A 29 -13.31 17.87 -1.72
N LEU A 30 -13.09 17.69 -0.42
CA LEU A 30 -12.67 16.40 0.13
C LEU A 30 -13.89 15.47 0.19
N ALA A 31 -14.26 14.92 -0.98
CA ALA A 31 -15.39 14.01 -1.15
C ALA A 31 -14.89 12.56 -1.20
N LEU A 32 -15.39 11.71 -0.31
CA LEU A 32 -14.98 10.33 -0.17
C LEU A 32 -15.99 9.40 -0.86
N PRO A 33 -15.54 8.33 -1.54
CA PRO A 33 -16.41 7.44 -2.31
C PRO A 33 -17.35 6.59 -1.46
N THR A 34 -17.02 6.36 -0.18
CA THR A 34 -17.81 5.52 0.71
C THR A 34 -18.11 6.20 2.04
N PRO A 35 -19.26 5.89 2.69
CA PRO A 35 -19.56 6.35 4.04
C PRO A 35 -18.50 5.91 5.07
N ALA A 36 -17.95 4.70 4.92
CA ALA A 36 -16.96 4.15 5.84
C ALA A 36 -15.65 4.95 5.80
N LEU A 37 -15.15 5.25 4.61
CA LEU A 37 -13.95 6.08 4.46
C LEU A 37 -14.20 7.51 4.92
N ALA A 38 -15.36 8.10 4.61
CA ALA A 38 -15.73 9.44 5.09
C ALA A 38 -15.74 9.52 6.63
N ALA A 39 -16.32 8.52 7.30
CA ALA A 39 -16.33 8.45 8.76
C ALA A 39 -14.92 8.33 9.34
N ALA A 40 -14.08 7.45 8.78
CA ALA A 40 -12.71 7.25 9.24
C ALA A 40 -11.83 8.49 9.04
N VAL A 41 -11.97 9.20 7.92
CA VAL A 41 -11.29 10.48 7.68
C VAL A 41 -11.80 11.52 8.68
N ALA A 42 -13.11 11.62 8.91
CA ALA A 42 -13.66 12.51 9.93
C ALA A 42 -13.10 12.23 11.33
N ASP A 43 -12.85 10.97 11.69
CA ASP A 43 -12.22 10.61 12.96
C ASP A 43 -10.78 11.14 13.09
N GLU A 44 -9.99 11.17 12.01
CA GLU A 44 -8.66 11.82 12.03
C GLU A 44 -8.79 13.32 12.35
N TRP A 45 -9.77 14.00 11.75
CA TRP A 45 -10.04 15.43 12.03
C TRP A 45 -10.55 15.67 13.45
N ARG A 46 -11.32 14.74 14.03
CA ARG A 46 -11.75 14.80 15.44
C ARG A 46 -10.57 14.64 16.39
N ALA A 47 -9.63 13.76 16.06
CA ALA A 47 -8.46 13.41 16.86
C ALA A 47 -7.37 14.49 16.88
N VAL A 48 -7.42 15.49 15.99
CA VAL A 48 -6.46 16.62 16.00
C VAL A 48 -6.50 17.32 17.37
N GLY A 49 -5.36 17.40 18.04
CA GLY A 49 -5.20 18.13 19.30
C GLY A 49 -5.14 19.65 19.08
N GLU A 50 -4.07 20.28 19.57
CA GLU A 50 -3.89 21.73 19.41
C GLU A 50 -3.49 22.15 18.00
N THR A 51 -2.74 21.29 17.30
CA THR A 51 -2.21 21.56 15.97
C THR A 51 -2.42 20.38 15.05
N ILE A 52 -2.70 20.67 13.78
CA ILE A 52 -2.74 19.68 12.71
C ILE A 52 -1.34 19.13 12.52
N ASP A 53 -1.20 17.82 12.68
CA ASP A 53 -0.05 17.02 12.24
C ASP A 53 -0.45 16.15 11.04
N PRO A 54 -0.05 16.49 9.81
CA PRO A 54 -0.35 15.70 8.63
C PRO A 54 0.14 14.25 8.70
N ARG A 55 1.19 13.96 9.49
CA ARG A 55 1.73 12.59 9.63
C ARG A 55 0.78 11.67 10.42
N ALA A 56 -0.07 12.26 11.25
CA ALA A 56 -1.11 11.55 11.99
C ALA A 56 -2.44 11.43 11.21
N MET A 57 -2.55 12.06 10.03
CA MET A 57 -3.76 12.12 9.22
C MET A 57 -3.57 11.40 7.89
N LYS A 58 -3.21 10.11 7.96
CA LYS A 58 -2.78 9.33 6.80
C LYS A 58 -3.93 9.07 5.82
N LEU A 59 -5.13 8.77 6.30
CA LEU A 59 -6.30 8.55 5.43
C LEU A 59 -6.70 9.84 4.71
N THR A 60 -6.64 10.98 5.41
CA THR A 60 -6.82 12.30 4.81
C THR A 60 -5.75 12.57 3.74
N GLY A 61 -4.49 12.23 4.01
CA GLY A 61 -3.39 12.36 3.05
C GLY A 61 -3.61 11.53 1.78
N LEU A 62 -4.01 10.27 1.93
CA LEU A 62 -4.31 9.37 0.81
C LEU A 62 -5.51 9.86 -0.01
N ALA A 63 -6.59 10.30 0.63
CA ALA A 63 -7.75 10.88 -0.05
C ALA A 63 -7.39 12.16 -0.81
N ASN A 64 -6.57 13.04 -0.23
CA ASN A 64 -6.06 14.22 -0.92
C ASN A 64 -5.25 13.83 -2.17
N ALA A 65 -4.36 12.83 -2.06
CA ALA A 65 -3.59 12.35 -3.20
C ALA A 65 -4.49 11.75 -4.30
N ALA A 66 -5.49 10.95 -3.92
CA ALA A 66 -6.47 10.40 -4.85
C ALA A 66 -7.18 11.51 -5.64
N ILE A 67 -7.65 12.56 -4.96
CA ILE A 67 -8.42 13.65 -5.57
C ILE A 67 -7.53 14.60 -6.39
N ASP A 68 -6.44 15.08 -5.81
CA ASP A 68 -5.65 16.17 -6.38
C ASP A 68 -4.60 15.67 -7.39
N LYS A 69 -4.06 14.46 -7.19
CA LYS A 69 -2.90 13.96 -7.94
C LYS A 69 -3.24 12.82 -8.90
N ILE A 70 -4.15 11.93 -8.53
CA ILE A 70 -4.43 10.72 -9.31
C ILE A 70 -5.67 10.87 -10.19
N SER A 71 -6.77 11.41 -9.66
CA SER A 71 -8.03 11.57 -10.39
C SER A 71 -7.93 12.41 -11.68
N PRO A 72 -7.13 13.50 -11.74
CA PRO A 72 -7.01 14.29 -12.98
C PRO A 72 -6.38 13.52 -14.15
N ASP A 73 -5.43 12.64 -13.86
CA ASP A 73 -4.80 11.73 -14.83
C ASP A 73 -4.18 10.54 -14.08
N SER A 74 -4.91 9.41 -14.05
CA SER A 74 -4.49 8.24 -13.29
C SER A 74 -3.41 7.43 -13.99
N ALA A 75 -3.25 7.58 -15.31
CA ALA A 75 -2.41 6.69 -16.11
C ALA A 75 -0.92 6.76 -15.74
N PRO A 76 -0.29 7.93 -15.50
CA PRO A 76 1.09 8.00 -15.04
C PRO A 76 1.30 7.35 -13.66
N PHE A 77 0.36 7.57 -12.73
CA PHE A 77 0.44 7.03 -11.38
C PHE A 77 0.32 5.50 -11.40
N ALA A 78 -0.69 4.99 -12.09
CA ALA A 78 -0.92 3.56 -12.25
C ALA A 78 0.25 2.88 -12.96
N ARG A 79 0.89 3.54 -13.95
CA ARG A 79 2.08 3.02 -14.63
C ARG A 79 3.27 2.91 -13.70
N GLY A 80 3.50 3.93 -12.86
CA GLY A 80 4.57 3.90 -11.85
C GLY A 80 4.38 2.76 -10.86
N LEU A 81 3.13 2.47 -10.47
CA LEU A 81 2.82 1.36 -9.58
C LEU A 81 2.95 -0.01 -10.27
N ALA A 82 2.46 -0.12 -11.52
CA ALA A 82 2.56 -1.34 -12.32
C ALA A 82 4.01 -1.75 -12.62
N ALA A 83 4.93 -0.79 -12.71
CA ALA A 83 6.36 -1.06 -12.94
C ALA A 83 7.01 -1.95 -11.85
N TYR A 84 6.43 -2.01 -10.64
CA TYR A 84 6.89 -2.97 -9.62
C TYR A 84 6.74 -4.42 -10.07
N GLY A 85 5.82 -4.73 -10.99
CA GLY A 85 5.68 -6.07 -11.59
C GLY A 85 6.84 -6.48 -12.48
N GLU A 86 7.76 -5.58 -12.83
CA GLU A 86 8.97 -5.89 -13.59
C GLU A 86 10.11 -6.41 -12.67
N SER A 87 10.09 -6.02 -11.40
CA SER A 87 11.15 -6.29 -10.44
C SER A 87 10.61 -6.47 -9.01
N ASP A 88 9.58 -7.29 -8.88
CA ASP A 88 8.90 -7.57 -7.61
C ASP A 88 9.82 -8.29 -6.63
N LEU A 89 9.72 -7.99 -5.33
CA LEU A 89 10.47 -8.64 -4.25
C LEU A 89 10.42 -10.17 -4.37
N LEU A 90 9.25 -10.73 -4.69
CA LEU A 90 9.01 -12.18 -4.68
C LEU A 90 9.81 -12.94 -5.76
N TYR A 91 10.39 -12.24 -6.74
CA TYR A 91 11.15 -12.84 -7.84
C TYR A 91 12.62 -13.12 -7.46
N TYR A 92 13.17 -12.41 -6.48
CA TYR A 92 14.60 -12.45 -6.16
C TYR A 92 14.84 -13.24 -4.87
N ARG A 93 15.35 -14.46 -5.02
CA ARG A 93 15.53 -15.42 -3.93
C ARG A 93 16.98 -15.43 -3.44
N ALA A 94 17.15 -15.73 -2.15
CA ALA A 94 18.43 -16.08 -1.58
C ALA A 94 18.95 -17.37 -2.24
N ASP A 95 20.27 -17.45 -2.42
CA ASP A 95 20.99 -18.68 -2.82
C ASP A 95 21.50 -19.47 -1.60
N GLY A 96 21.35 -18.91 -0.40
CA GLY A 96 21.63 -19.54 0.89
C GLY A 96 21.54 -18.54 2.04
N PRO A 97 21.58 -19.03 3.30
CA PRO A 97 21.63 -20.44 3.68
C PRO A 97 20.27 -21.15 3.49
N GLU A 98 20.27 -22.48 3.39
CA GLU A 98 19.07 -23.30 3.13
C GLU A 98 17.83 -22.93 3.98
N PRO A 99 17.94 -22.65 5.30
CA PRO A 99 16.78 -22.25 6.09
C PRO A 99 16.12 -20.94 5.63
N LEU A 100 16.89 -19.99 5.09
CA LEU A 100 16.34 -18.75 4.53
C LEU A 100 15.62 -19.03 3.21
N VAL A 101 16.21 -19.86 2.35
CA VAL A 101 15.60 -20.28 1.07
C VAL A 101 14.24 -20.92 1.30
N VAL A 102 14.15 -21.85 2.27
CA VAL A 102 12.88 -22.50 2.65
C VAL A 102 11.86 -21.48 3.16
N ARG A 103 12.26 -20.57 4.07
CA ARG A 103 11.35 -19.56 4.60
C ARG A 103 10.83 -18.60 3.52
N GLN A 104 11.69 -18.17 2.59
CA GLN A 104 11.27 -17.36 1.45
C GLN A 104 10.26 -18.11 0.58
N ALA A 105 10.52 -19.39 0.28
CA ALA A 105 9.60 -20.21 -0.51
C ALA A 105 8.23 -20.36 0.17
N GLU A 106 8.21 -20.69 1.47
CA GLU A 106 6.97 -20.81 2.26
C GLU A 106 6.16 -19.51 2.30
N ALA A 107 6.84 -18.35 2.36
CA ALA A 107 6.17 -17.05 2.43
C ALA A 107 5.73 -16.53 1.05
N TRP A 108 6.51 -16.77 -0.01
CA TRP A 108 6.36 -16.09 -1.31
C TRP A 108 5.70 -16.96 -2.38
N ASP A 109 5.91 -18.27 -2.38
CA ASP A 109 5.35 -19.16 -3.40
C ASP A 109 3.82 -19.16 -3.40
N PRO A 110 3.10 -19.14 -2.25
CA PRO A 110 1.64 -19.04 -2.24
C PRO A 110 1.09 -17.79 -2.94
N LEU A 111 1.79 -16.64 -2.82
CA LEU A 111 1.40 -15.39 -3.47
C LEU A 111 1.64 -15.47 -4.99
N LEU A 112 2.76 -16.03 -5.41
CA LEU A 112 3.06 -16.25 -6.83
C LEU A 112 2.11 -17.27 -7.46
N ASP A 113 1.82 -18.38 -6.76
CA ASP A 113 0.86 -19.40 -7.22
C ASP A 113 -0.55 -18.84 -7.37
N TRP A 114 -0.99 -18.02 -6.41
CA TRP A 114 -2.24 -17.29 -6.56
C TRP A 114 -2.24 -16.44 -7.83
N ALA A 115 -1.19 -15.63 -8.05
CA ALA A 115 -1.12 -14.75 -9.21
C ALA A 115 -1.04 -15.52 -10.54
N ARG A 116 -0.29 -16.64 -10.59
CA ARG A 116 -0.24 -17.54 -11.75
C ARG A 116 -1.65 -17.98 -12.15
N ASN A 117 -2.44 -18.42 -11.17
CA ASN A 117 -3.81 -18.90 -11.42
C ASN A 117 -4.79 -17.77 -11.71
N ARG A 118 -4.70 -16.65 -10.97
CA ARG A 118 -5.64 -15.53 -11.05
C ARG A 118 -5.48 -14.73 -12.34
N TYR A 119 -4.24 -14.55 -12.79
CA TYR A 119 -3.91 -13.72 -13.94
C TYR A 119 -3.51 -14.52 -15.18
N ASP A 120 -3.36 -15.85 -15.06
CA ASP A 120 -2.86 -16.71 -16.14
C ASP A 120 -1.48 -16.24 -16.65
N VAL A 121 -0.53 -16.15 -15.72
CA VAL A 121 0.82 -15.61 -15.95
C VAL A 121 1.90 -16.57 -15.48
N HIS A 122 3.13 -16.33 -15.96
CA HIS A 122 4.32 -17.04 -15.53
C HIS A 122 5.35 -16.08 -14.93
N PHE A 123 6.13 -16.53 -13.94
CA PHE A 123 7.14 -15.72 -13.27
C PHE A 123 8.53 -16.35 -13.39
N GLU A 124 9.50 -15.52 -13.73
CA GLU A 124 10.91 -15.88 -13.72
C GLU A 124 11.50 -15.52 -12.35
N THR A 125 11.80 -16.53 -11.52
CA THR A 125 12.53 -16.31 -10.27
C THR A 125 14.04 -16.39 -10.51
N ALA A 126 14.80 -15.52 -9.84
CA ALA A 126 16.25 -15.46 -9.93
C ALA A 126 16.88 -15.64 -8.55
N THR A 127 18.09 -16.19 -8.51
CA THR A 127 18.97 -16.15 -7.34
C THR A 127 20.15 -15.22 -7.62
N GLY A 128 20.71 -14.62 -6.57
CA GLY A 128 21.79 -13.65 -6.67
C GLY A 128 21.32 -12.27 -7.19
N VAL A 129 22.27 -11.44 -7.62
CA VAL A 129 22.03 -10.01 -7.94
C VAL A 129 21.72 -9.73 -9.40
N MET A 130 21.71 -10.77 -10.25
CA MET A 130 21.51 -10.60 -11.69
C MET A 130 20.03 -10.53 -12.02
N HIS A 131 19.60 -9.40 -12.58
CA HIS A 131 18.22 -9.20 -13.05
C HIS A 131 17.82 -10.24 -14.10
N ARG A 132 16.60 -10.77 -13.96
CA ARG A 132 15.92 -11.55 -14.99
C ARG A 132 14.63 -10.84 -15.38
N ALA A 133 14.50 -10.53 -16.66
CA ALA A 133 13.31 -9.91 -17.19
C ALA A 133 12.11 -10.87 -17.06
N GLN A 134 10.97 -10.35 -16.61
CA GLN A 134 9.72 -11.10 -16.61
C GLN A 134 9.19 -11.24 -18.04
N PRO A 135 8.38 -12.27 -18.33
CA PRO A 135 7.68 -12.38 -19.61
C PRO A 135 6.84 -11.12 -19.87
N GLU A 136 6.91 -10.56 -21.08
CA GLU A 136 6.16 -9.34 -21.43
C GLU A 136 4.66 -9.48 -21.18
N ALA A 137 4.10 -10.68 -21.44
CA ALA A 137 2.70 -10.99 -21.17
C ALA A 137 2.35 -10.92 -19.68
N THR A 138 3.26 -11.32 -18.79
CA THR A 138 3.08 -11.23 -17.34
C THR A 138 3.04 -9.77 -16.89
N VAL A 139 4.02 -8.97 -17.32
CA VAL A 139 4.08 -7.53 -17.00
C VAL A 139 2.84 -6.82 -17.50
N ALA A 140 2.43 -7.08 -18.75
CA ALA A 140 1.23 -6.49 -19.34
C ALA A 140 -0.03 -6.85 -18.55
N ARG A 141 -0.20 -8.13 -18.17
CA ARG A 141 -1.38 -8.59 -17.44
C ARG A 141 -1.48 -8.01 -16.02
N LEU A 142 -0.36 -7.91 -15.30
CA LEU A 142 -0.34 -7.25 -14.00
C LEU A 142 -0.61 -5.74 -14.13
N ALA A 143 -0.06 -5.11 -15.16
CA ALA A 143 -0.32 -3.69 -15.44
C ALA A 143 -1.79 -3.43 -15.76
N GLU A 144 -2.46 -4.30 -16.54
CA GLU A 144 -3.90 -4.23 -16.80
C GLU A 144 -4.73 -4.26 -15.51
N ALA A 145 -4.37 -5.12 -14.55
CA ALA A 145 -5.04 -5.19 -13.25
C ALA A 145 -4.92 -3.87 -12.48
N VAL A 146 -3.75 -3.22 -12.51
CA VAL A 146 -3.52 -1.91 -11.88
C VAL A 146 -4.24 -0.79 -12.62
N TYR A 147 -4.23 -0.79 -13.96
CA TYR A 147 -4.90 0.22 -14.78
C TYR A 147 -6.42 0.20 -14.66
N ALA A 148 -7.01 -0.91 -14.24
CA ALA A 148 -8.43 -1.03 -13.97
C ALA A 148 -8.87 -0.37 -12.65
N LEU A 149 -7.93 -0.01 -11.77
CA LEU A 149 -8.23 0.59 -10.47
C LEU A 149 -8.57 2.08 -10.59
N ASP A 150 -9.54 2.53 -9.79
CA ASP A 150 -9.82 3.96 -9.65
C ASP A 150 -8.76 4.68 -8.80
N ALA A 151 -8.86 6.00 -8.76
CA ALA A 151 -7.89 6.86 -8.06
C ALA A 151 -7.76 6.57 -6.55
N PHE A 152 -8.84 6.14 -5.90
CA PHE A 152 -8.83 5.85 -4.46
C PHE A 152 -8.16 4.50 -4.20
N HIS A 153 -8.47 3.48 -5.01
CA HIS A 153 -7.79 2.20 -4.94
C HIS A 153 -6.29 2.35 -5.25
N LEU A 154 -5.90 3.14 -6.25
CA LEU A 154 -4.49 3.43 -6.56
C LEU A 154 -3.79 4.14 -5.39
N ALA A 155 -4.43 5.14 -4.78
CA ALA A 155 -3.87 5.84 -3.62
C ALA A 155 -3.63 4.88 -2.45
N GLY A 156 -4.62 4.04 -2.10
CA GLY A 156 -4.50 3.07 -1.01
C GLY A 156 -3.50 1.95 -1.29
N LEU A 157 -3.40 1.51 -2.55
CA LEU A 157 -2.49 0.44 -2.97
C LEU A 157 -1.03 0.90 -2.99
N SER A 158 -0.77 2.18 -3.27
CA SER A 158 0.58 2.74 -3.34
C SER A 158 1.46 2.44 -2.11
N PRO A 159 1.09 2.80 -0.87
CA PRO A 159 1.91 2.50 0.30
C PRO A 159 2.07 0.99 0.52
N VAL A 160 1.06 0.18 0.19
CA VAL A 160 1.15 -1.29 0.31
C VAL A 160 2.26 -1.82 -0.60
N VAL A 161 2.28 -1.43 -1.88
CA VAL A 161 3.32 -1.84 -2.84
C VAL A 161 4.68 -1.27 -2.48
N THR A 162 4.78 0.05 -2.23
CA THR A 162 6.08 0.70 -2.06
C THR A 162 6.77 0.30 -0.76
N VAL A 163 6.01 0.01 0.30
CA VAL A 163 6.56 -0.46 1.57
C VAL A 163 6.93 -1.94 1.51
N SER A 164 6.06 -2.78 0.93
CA SER A 164 6.30 -4.22 0.86
C SER A 164 7.28 -4.63 -0.23
N GLY A 165 7.48 -3.78 -1.25
CA GLY A 165 8.28 -4.11 -2.43
C GLY A 165 7.61 -5.11 -3.37
N THR A 166 6.33 -5.45 -3.17
CA THR A 166 5.62 -6.44 -3.99
C THR A 166 4.28 -5.91 -4.52
N LEU A 167 4.16 -5.84 -5.85
CA LEU A 167 2.90 -5.60 -6.54
C LEU A 167 2.01 -6.84 -6.47
N VAL A 168 2.59 -8.03 -6.66
CA VAL A 168 1.85 -9.30 -6.61
C VAL A 168 1.20 -9.49 -5.26
N GLY A 169 1.94 -9.28 -4.17
CA GLY A 169 1.42 -9.37 -2.81
C GLY A 169 0.34 -8.32 -2.52
N ALA A 170 0.53 -7.08 -2.99
CA ALA A 170 -0.46 -6.02 -2.81
C ALA A 170 -1.76 -6.29 -3.58
N LEU A 171 -1.69 -6.84 -4.79
CA LEU A 171 -2.86 -7.28 -5.54
C LEU A 171 -3.55 -8.47 -4.86
N ALA A 172 -2.80 -9.40 -4.27
CA ALA A 172 -3.35 -10.52 -3.50
C ALA A 172 -4.13 -10.02 -2.28
N LEU A 173 -3.60 -9.02 -1.58
CA LEU A 173 -4.30 -8.35 -0.47
C LEU A 173 -5.57 -7.67 -0.97
N LEU A 174 -5.48 -6.87 -2.04
CA LEU A 174 -6.59 -6.12 -2.60
C LEU A 174 -7.76 -7.02 -3.01
N GLU A 175 -7.45 -8.18 -3.59
CA GLU A 175 -8.45 -9.17 -4.01
C GLU A 175 -8.85 -10.17 -2.90
N GLY A 176 -8.36 -9.99 -1.67
CA GLY A 176 -8.71 -10.83 -0.52
C GLY A 176 -8.09 -12.23 -0.52
N ALA A 177 -7.09 -12.47 -1.37
CA ALA A 177 -6.35 -13.72 -1.43
C ALA A 177 -5.26 -13.83 -0.34
N ALA A 178 -4.81 -12.70 0.20
CA ALA A 178 -3.84 -12.65 1.30
C ALA A 178 -4.29 -11.67 2.41
N GLY A 179 -4.01 -12.03 3.66
CA GLY A 179 -4.21 -11.13 4.80
C GLY A 179 -3.08 -10.11 4.94
N ALA A 180 -3.38 -8.97 5.55
CA ALA A 180 -2.40 -7.90 5.77
C ALA A 180 -1.17 -8.35 6.57
N GLU A 181 -1.38 -9.12 7.64
CA GLU A 181 -0.27 -9.63 8.45
C GLU A 181 0.58 -10.64 7.67
N THR A 182 -0.05 -11.53 6.90
CA THR A 182 0.67 -12.49 6.04
C THR A 182 1.54 -11.76 5.03
N LEU A 183 1.01 -10.72 4.37
CA LEU A 183 1.78 -9.91 3.42
C LEU A 183 2.91 -9.15 4.11
N TRP A 184 2.67 -8.58 5.29
CA TRP A 184 3.69 -7.87 6.05
C TRP A 184 4.88 -8.78 6.40
N GLN A 185 4.60 -9.98 6.91
CA GLN A 185 5.62 -10.98 7.25
C GLN A 185 6.37 -11.43 6.00
N ALA A 186 5.67 -11.70 4.89
CA ALA A 186 6.28 -12.08 3.64
C ALA A 186 7.26 -11.00 3.13
N ALA A 187 6.85 -9.73 3.17
CA ALA A 187 7.67 -8.61 2.70
C ALA A 187 8.95 -8.37 3.53
N HIS A 188 8.97 -8.83 4.79
CA HIS A 188 10.08 -8.58 5.71
C HIS A 188 10.81 -9.86 6.12
N VAL A 189 10.58 -10.98 5.43
CA VAL A 189 11.15 -12.30 5.79
C VAL A 189 12.68 -12.25 5.93
N ASP A 190 13.35 -11.52 5.03
CA ASP A 190 14.81 -11.38 5.04
C ASP A 190 15.29 -10.56 6.24
N GLU A 191 14.68 -9.38 6.46
CA GLU A 191 15.02 -8.51 7.59
C GLU A 191 14.80 -9.21 8.93
N LEU A 192 13.68 -9.93 9.07
CA LEU A 192 13.34 -10.68 10.28
C LEU A 192 14.30 -11.84 10.50
N TRP A 193 14.67 -12.57 9.44
CA TRP A 193 15.68 -13.62 9.53
C TRP A 193 17.03 -13.07 10.00
N GLN A 194 17.49 -11.93 9.45
CA GLN A 194 18.75 -11.30 9.87
C GLN A 194 18.72 -10.87 11.34
N ALA A 195 17.62 -10.28 11.79
CA ALA A 195 17.41 -9.89 13.17
C ALA A 195 17.43 -11.11 14.12
N GLU A 196 16.85 -12.24 13.72
CA GLU A 196 16.91 -13.49 14.49
C GLU A 196 18.35 -14.02 14.60
N GLN A 197 19.16 -13.90 13.54
CA GLN A 197 20.53 -14.42 13.55
C GLN A 197 21.52 -13.53 14.31
N TRP A 198 21.34 -12.21 14.23
CA TRP A 198 22.36 -11.25 14.65
C TRP A 198 21.89 -10.22 15.68
N GLY A 199 20.62 -10.32 16.11
CA GLY A 199 19.99 -9.37 17.01
C GLY A 199 19.36 -8.18 16.28
N GLU A 200 18.48 -7.47 16.98
CA GLU A 200 17.82 -6.29 16.43
C GLU A 200 18.73 -5.05 16.47
N ASP A 201 18.71 -4.27 15.38
CA ASP A 201 19.21 -2.91 15.36
C ASP A 201 18.07 -1.93 15.70
N PRO A 202 18.18 -1.12 16.77
CA PRO A 202 17.14 -0.15 17.14
C PRO A 202 16.73 0.82 16.01
N LEU A 203 17.66 1.19 15.12
CA LEU A 203 17.34 2.06 13.98
C LEU A 203 16.55 1.30 12.91
N ALA A 204 16.87 0.03 12.68
CA ALA A 204 16.11 -0.84 11.77
C ALA A 204 14.69 -1.08 12.29
N VAL A 205 14.54 -1.33 13.60
CA VAL A 205 13.22 -1.46 14.25
C VAL A 205 12.39 -0.18 14.08
N GLN A 206 12.96 0.98 14.37
CA GLN A 206 12.26 2.25 14.20
C GLN A 206 11.83 2.50 12.74
N ALA A 207 12.69 2.17 11.77
CA ALA A 207 12.37 2.28 10.35
C ALA A 207 11.27 1.29 9.92
N ARG A 208 11.29 0.07 10.45
CA ARG A 208 10.26 -0.95 10.24
C ARG A 208 8.91 -0.52 10.83
N ASP A 209 8.88 0.06 12.02
CA ASP A 209 7.66 0.57 12.65
C ASP A 209 7.04 1.72 11.85
N ALA A 210 7.87 2.64 11.34
CA ALA A 210 7.41 3.72 10.48
C ALA A 210 6.80 3.17 9.17
N ARG A 211 7.49 2.23 8.51
CA ARG A 211 7.00 1.51 7.33
C ARG A 211 5.69 0.78 7.63
N ARG A 212 5.59 0.12 8.79
CA ARG A 212 4.37 -0.59 9.22
C ARG A 212 3.19 0.35 9.32
N ALA A 213 3.40 1.52 9.92
CA ALA A 213 2.34 2.52 10.04
C ALA A 213 1.87 3.06 8.68
N ASP A 214 2.73 3.12 7.65
CA ASP A 214 2.34 3.52 6.30
C ASP A 214 1.59 2.39 5.57
N PHE A 215 2.10 1.16 5.68
CA PHE A 215 1.44 -0.04 5.16
C PHE A 215 0.04 -0.22 5.74
N ASP A 216 -0.11 -0.17 7.06
CA ASP A 216 -1.39 -0.33 7.75
C ASP A 216 -2.39 0.77 7.38
N ALA A 217 -1.91 2.00 7.11
CA ALA A 217 -2.77 3.07 6.62
C ALA A 217 -3.30 2.77 5.21
N GLY A 218 -2.44 2.24 4.32
CA GLY A 218 -2.86 1.75 3.00
C GLY A 218 -3.89 0.64 3.07
N VAL A 219 -3.60 -0.41 3.86
CA VAL A 219 -4.51 -1.53 4.11
C VAL A 219 -5.85 -1.05 4.66
N ARG A 220 -5.84 -0.18 5.67
CA ARG A 220 -7.06 0.39 6.26
C ARG A 220 -7.83 1.20 5.23
N PHE A 221 -7.14 2.01 4.43
CA PHE A 221 -7.78 2.82 3.39
C PHE A 221 -8.50 1.94 2.37
N LEU A 222 -7.82 0.90 1.86
CA LEU A 222 -8.41 -0.07 0.93
C LEU A 222 -9.60 -0.82 1.52
N GLY A 223 -9.51 -1.25 2.78
CA GLY A 223 -10.61 -1.95 3.46
C GLY A 223 -11.83 -1.07 3.79
N LEU A 224 -11.76 0.24 3.54
CA LEU A 224 -12.87 1.18 3.70
C LEU A 224 -13.53 1.57 2.36
N LEU A 225 -12.97 1.13 1.23
CA LEU A 225 -13.55 1.29 -0.12
C LEU A 225 -14.57 0.18 -0.40
#